data_AF-A0A0F9A0Q5-F1
#
_entry.id   AF-A0A0F9A0Q5-F1
#
_cell.length_a   1.000
_cell.length_b   1.000
_cell.length_c   1.000
_cell.angle_alpha   90.00
_cell.angle_beta   90.00
_cell.angle_gamma   90.00
#
_symmetry.space_group_name_H-M   'P 1'
#
loop_
_entity.id
_entity.type
_entity.pdbx_description
1 polymer ?
#
loop_
_entity_poly.entity_id
_entity_poly.type
_entity_poly.pdbx_seq_one_letter_code
_entity_poly.pdbx_strand_id
1 'polypeptide(L)'
;GIPLGPVQIVILMLVSLFSAIGAPGVPGTGLVMLSLVLNVMGLPLEGISLVIGVDRLREMMSSVVNVMGDAVAAVFVAKKEGEINEKTYHKATWLDSDI
;
A
#
# COMPACT_ATOMS: atom_id res chain seq x y z
N GLY A 1 -14.99 -24.76 4.37
CA GLY A 1 -14.21 -23.57 4.79
C GLY A 1 -13.57 -23.85 6.13
N ILE A 2 -12.44 -23.19 6.43
CA ILE A 2 -11.77 -23.32 7.73
C ILE A 2 -12.42 -22.30 8.70
N PRO A 3 -13.01 -22.73 9.83
CA PRO A 3 -13.65 -21.81 10.76
C PRO A 3 -12.59 -20.95 11.46
N LEU A 4 -12.76 -19.63 11.37
CA LEU A 4 -11.92 -18.67 12.08
C LEU A 4 -12.57 -18.28 13.40
N GLY A 5 -11.92 -18.64 14.50
CA GLY A 5 -12.39 -18.27 15.84
C GLY A 5 -12.15 -16.77 16.13
N PRO A 6 -12.86 -16.19 17.12
CA PRO A 6 -12.66 -14.79 17.53
C PRO A 6 -11.21 -14.47 17.90
N VAL A 7 -10.52 -15.44 18.53
CA VAL A 7 -9.11 -15.34 18.91
C VAL A 7 -8.19 -15.25 17.68
N GLN A 8 -8.45 -16.04 16.64
CA GLN A 8 -7.66 -16.01 15.40
C GLN A 8 -7.83 -14.68 14.65
N ILE A 9 -9.02 -14.08 14.70
CA ILE A 9 -9.27 -12.76 14.11
C ILE A 9 -8.45 -11.69 14.85
N VAL A 10 -8.38 -11.73 16.18
CA VAL A 10 -7.56 -10.80 16.96
C VAL A 10 -6.07 -10.97 16.63
N ILE A 11 -5.58 -12.21 16.56
CA ILE A 11 -4.19 -12.49 16.17
C ILE A 11 -3.91 -12.00 14.75
N LEU A 12 -4.82 -12.23 13.80
CA LEU A 12 -4.71 -11.74 12.43
C LEU A 12 -4.58 -10.22 12.41
N MET A 13 -5.44 -9.49 13.12
CA MET A 13 -5.35 -8.02 13.20
C MET A 13 -4.00 -7.55 13.72
N LEU A 14 -3.48 -8.18 14.78
CA LEU A 14 -2.17 -7.84 15.35
C LEU A 14 -1.03 -8.11 14.36
N VAL A 15 -0.99 -9.30 13.76
CA VAL A 15 0.04 -9.68 12.79
C VAL A 15 -0.02 -8.77 11.57
N SER A 16 -1.22 -8.44 11.07
CA SER A 16 -1.42 -7.50 9.97
C SER A 16 -0.99 -6.07 10.31
N LEU A 17 -1.13 -5.64 11.57
CA LEU A 17 -0.65 -4.33 12.00
C LEU A 17 0.88 -4.27 12.03
N PHE A 18 1.53 -5.28 12.63
CA PHE A 18 2.99 -5.37 12.63
C PHE A 18 3.57 -5.53 11.22
N SER A 19 2.86 -6.28 10.38
CA SER A 19 3.13 -6.44 8.96
C SER A 19 3.20 -5.11 8.21
N ALA A 20 2.21 -4.24 8.44
CA ALA A 20 2.12 -2.96 7.73
C ALA A 20 3.29 -2.03 8.04
N ILE A 21 3.82 -2.08 9.26
CA ILE A 21 5.00 -1.29 9.68
C ILE A 21 6.29 -1.85 9.05
N GLY A 22 6.35 -3.17 8.86
CA GLY A 22 7.56 -3.90 8.47
C GLY A 22 7.77 -4.09 6.97
N ALA A 23 6.92 -3.55 6.09
CA ALA A 23 7.05 -3.71 4.64
C ALA A 23 7.89 -2.56 4.03
N PRO A 24 9.21 -2.73 3.83
CA PRO A 24 9.98 -1.80 3.00
C PRO A 24 9.40 -1.83 1.58
N GLY A 25 9.45 -0.70 0.88
CA GLY A 25 8.86 -0.50 -0.47
C GLY A 25 9.52 -1.29 -1.61
N VAL A 26 9.96 -2.51 -1.33
CA VAL A 26 10.58 -3.44 -2.26
C VAL A 26 9.47 -4.28 -2.92
N PRO A 27 9.46 -4.44 -4.26
CA PRO A 27 8.50 -5.28 -4.96
C PRO A 27 8.56 -6.74 -4.49
N GLY A 28 7.42 -7.40 -4.27
CA GLY A 28 7.33 -8.82 -3.89
C GLY A 28 7.24 -9.11 -2.39
N THR A 29 7.21 -8.10 -1.52
CA THR A 29 7.03 -8.30 -0.07
C THR A 29 5.60 -8.77 0.28
N GLY A 30 4.61 -8.51 -0.57
CA GLY A 30 3.20 -8.84 -0.33
C GLY A 30 2.96 -10.34 -0.15
N LEU A 31 3.57 -11.17 -1.01
CA LEU A 31 3.47 -12.64 -0.96
C LEU A 31 4.19 -13.25 0.25
N VAL A 32 5.35 -12.71 0.60
CA VAL A 32 6.13 -13.17 1.76
C VAL A 32 5.32 -12.93 3.04
N MET A 33 4.70 -11.77 3.13
CA MET A 33 3.88 -11.39 4.26
C MET A 33 2.59 -12.22 4.36
N LEU A 34 1.93 -12.48 3.23
CA LEU A 34 0.76 -13.36 3.17
C LEU A 34 1.11 -14.78 3.62
N SER A 35 2.27 -15.30 3.20
CA SER A 35 2.77 -16.61 3.62
C SER A 35 2.99 -16.68 5.13
N LEU A 36 3.57 -15.62 5.71
CA LEU A 36 3.77 -15.52 7.15
C LEU A 36 2.44 -15.51 7.92
N VAL A 37 1.46 -14.72 7.49
CA VAL A 37 0.13 -14.65 8.13
C VAL A 37 -0.56 -16.01 8.10
N LEU A 38 -0.57 -16.68 6.94
CA LEU A 38 -1.18 -18.01 6.81
C LEU A 38 -0.48 -19.04 7.68
N ASN A 39 0.85 -18.99 7.78
CA ASN A 39 1.62 -19.87 8.63
C ASN A 39 1.31 -19.67 10.12
N VAL A 40 1.25 -18.42 10.59
CA VAL A 40 0.90 -18.08 11.98
C VAL A 40 -0.51 -18.55 12.35
N MET A 41 -1.44 -18.56 11.38
CA MET A 41 -2.81 -19.02 11.57
C MET A 41 -2.98 -20.54 11.40
N GLY A 42 -1.93 -21.27 11.00
CA GLY A 42 -2.02 -22.69 10.69
C GLY A 42 -2.86 -23.00 9.44
N LEU A 43 -2.98 -22.04 8.52
CA LEU A 43 -3.74 -22.17 7.29
C LEU A 43 -2.85 -22.73 6.16
N PRO A 44 -3.42 -23.52 5.22
CA PRO A 44 -2.65 -24.11 4.12
C PRO A 44 -2.12 -23.02 3.17
N LEU A 45 -0.80 -23.05 2.92
CA LEU A 45 -0.10 -22.15 2.00
C LEU A 45 -0.57 -22.31 0.55
N GLU A 46 -1.17 -23.45 0.22
CA GLU A 46 -1.78 -23.73 -1.09
C GLU A 46 -2.83 -22.67 -1.48
N GLY A 47 -3.48 -22.03 -0.51
CA GLY A 47 -4.43 -20.94 -0.76
C GLY A 47 -3.81 -19.69 -1.42
N ILE A 48 -2.49 -19.50 -1.31
CA ILE A 48 -1.77 -18.38 -1.95
C ILE A 48 -1.78 -18.53 -3.48
N SER A 49 -1.76 -19.76 -3.99
CA SER A 49 -1.72 -20.04 -5.43
C SER A 49 -2.89 -19.42 -6.20
N LEU A 50 -4.05 -19.28 -5.54
CA LEU A 50 -5.24 -18.65 -6.11
C LEU A 50 -5.08 -17.14 -6.32
N VAL A 51 -4.29 -16.48 -5.46
CA VAL A 51 -4.14 -15.02 -5.43
C VAL A 51 -2.83 -14.56 -6.08
N ILE A 52 -1.87 -15.46 -6.25
CA ILE A 52 -0.54 -15.15 -6.81
C ILE A 52 -0.61 -14.54 -8.21
N GLY A 53 -1.64 -14.89 -8.99
CA GLY A 53 -1.84 -14.38 -10.35
C GLY A 53 -2.25 -12.89 -10.38
N VAL A 54 -2.96 -12.42 -9.36
CA VAL A 54 -3.39 -11.01 -9.25
C VAL A 54 -2.50 -10.18 -8.34
N ASP A 55 -1.64 -10.83 -7.55
CA ASP A 55 -0.78 -10.18 -6.58
C ASP A 55 0.12 -9.10 -7.21
N ARG A 56 0.72 -9.39 -8.39
CA ARG A 56 1.56 -8.41 -9.10
C ARG A 56 0.83 -7.12 -9.47
N LEU A 57 -0.43 -7.22 -9.91
CA LEU A 57 -1.25 -6.06 -10.23
C LEU A 57 -1.57 -5.26 -8.97
N ARG A 58 -1.95 -5.95 -7.89
CA ARG A 58 -2.22 -5.34 -6.58
C ARG A 58 -0.99 -4.65 -6.00
N GLU A 59 0.19 -5.28 -6.07
CA GLU A 59 1.44 -4.70 -5.60
C GLU A 59 1.78 -3.41 -6.35
N MET A 60 1.64 -3.39 -7.68
CA MET A 60 1.90 -2.18 -8.49
C MET A 60 0.93 -1.04 -8.16
N MET A 61 -0.34 -1.33 -7.87
CA MET A 61 -1.28 -0.29 -7.46
C MET A 61 -0.84 0.38 -6.15
N SER A 62 -0.23 -0.37 -5.23
CA SER A 62 0.24 0.17 -3.95
C SER A 62 1.38 1.20 -4.11
N SER A 63 2.30 1.00 -5.05
CA SER A 63 3.38 1.96 -5.29
C SER A 63 2.86 3.24 -5.95
N VAL A 64 1.89 3.14 -6.87
CA VAL A 64 1.27 4.31 -7.51
C VAL A 64 0.58 5.20 -6.48
N VAL A 65 -0.22 4.62 -5.58
CA VAL A 65 -0.91 5.41 -4.54
C VAL A 65 0.06 5.97 -3.52
N ASN A 66 1.15 5.27 -3.19
CA ASN A 66 2.18 5.77 -2.28
C ASN A 66 2.89 6.99 -2.88
N VAL A 67 3.35 6.91 -4.13
CA VAL A 67 4.01 8.05 -4.81
C VAL A 67 3.05 9.22 -4.98
N MET A 68 1.78 8.96 -5.30
CA MET A 68 0.76 10.01 -5.38
C MET A 68 0.54 10.68 -4.01
N GLY A 69 0.49 9.91 -2.93
CA GLY A 69 0.40 10.42 -1.56
C GLY A 69 1.58 11.31 -1.17
N ASP A 70 2.80 10.88 -1.47
CA ASP A 70 4.02 11.66 -1.22
C ASP A 70 4.04 12.97 -2.00
N ALA A 71 3.60 12.95 -3.27
CA ALA A 71 3.49 14.16 -4.08
C ALA A 71 2.46 15.15 -3.49
N VAL A 72 1.29 14.65 -3.07
CA VAL A 72 0.26 15.47 -2.42
C VAL A 72 0.76 16.03 -1.09
N ALA A 73 1.43 15.22 -0.27
CA ALA A 73 1.99 15.65 1.01
C ALA A 73 3.09 16.72 0.81
N ALA A 74 3.98 16.54 -0.17
CA ALA A 74 5.01 17.51 -0.50
C ALA A 74 4.42 18.86 -0.93
N VAL A 75 3.40 18.85 -1.82
CA VAL A 75 2.69 20.07 -2.24
C VAL A 75 1.96 20.72 -1.06
N PHE A 76 1.32 19.93 -0.21
CA PHE A 76 0.61 20.43 0.96
C PHE A 76 1.56 21.11 1.95
N VAL A 77 2.69 20.48 2.27
CA VAL A 77 3.72 21.03 3.16
C VAL A 77 4.34 22.28 2.54
N ALA A 78 4.75 22.24 1.27
CA ALA A 78 5.32 23.39 0.58
C ALA A 78 4.36 24.59 0.54
N LYS A 79 3.05 24.36 0.37
CA LYS A 79 2.04 25.42 0.46
C LYS A 79 1.89 25.98 1.87
N LYS A 80 1.96 25.12 2.89
CA LYS A 80 1.90 25.50 4.32
C LYS A 80 3.10 26.34 4.75
N GLU A 81 4.29 26.01 4.28
CA GLU A 81 5.54 26.72 4.57
C GLU A 81 5.77 27.94 3.67
N GLY A 82 4.89 28.18 2.68
CA GLY A 82 5.02 29.30 1.74
C GLY A 82 6.13 29.12 0.70
N GLU A 83 6.67 27.91 0.55
CA GLU A 83 7.73 27.55 -0.39
C GLU A 83 7.20 27.17 -1.78
N ILE A 84 5.88 27.17 -1.98
CA ILE A 84 5.27 26.85 -3.26
C ILE A 84 5.38 28.02 -4.24
N ASN A 85 6.04 27.81 -5.38
CA ASN A 85 6.01 28.76 -6.48
C ASN A 85 4.71 28.56 -7.28
N GLU A 86 3.68 29.36 -6.96
CA GLU A 86 2.36 29.24 -7.61
C GLU A 86 2.42 29.42 -9.13
N LYS A 87 3.30 30.28 -9.66
CA LYS A 87 3.43 30.46 -11.11
C LYS A 87 3.87 29.18 -11.82
N THR A 88 4.76 28.40 -11.20
CA THR A 88 5.21 27.11 -11.73
C THR A 88 4.18 26.01 -11.49
N TYR A 89 3.53 26.00 -10.33
CA TYR A 89 2.50 25.03 -9.97
C TYR A 89 1.26 25.12 -10.90
N HIS A 90 0.82 26.33 -11.20
CA HIS A 90 -0.32 26.56 -12.09
C HIS A 90 0.02 26.27 -13.57
N LYS A 91 1.26 26.53 -14.01
CA LYS A 91 1.74 26.12 -15.35
C LYS A 91 1.80 24.61 -15.56
N ALA A 92 2.16 23.86 -14.53
CA ALA A 92 2.19 22.39 -14.58
C ALA A 92 0.80 21.76 -14.52
N THR A 93 -0.20 22.55 -14.11
CA THR A 93 -1.59 22.14 -14.13
C THR A 93 -2.12 22.35 -15.54
N TRP A 94 -2.59 21.27 -16.17
CA TRP A 94 -3.16 21.20 -17.53
C TRP A 94 -4.33 22.17 -17.81
N LEU A 95 -4.70 23.02 -16.84
CA LEU A 95 -5.73 24.05 -16.93
C LEU A 95 -5.25 25.33 -17.60
N ASP A 96 -3.92 25.55 -17.71
CA ASP A 96 -3.34 26.77 -18.33
C ASP A 96 -2.74 26.50 -19.73
N SER A 97 -2.87 25.25 -20.21
CA SER A 97 -2.45 24.82 -21.55
C SER A 97 -3.67 24.78 -22.48
N ASP A 98 -3.95 25.91 -23.14
CA ASP A 98 -4.85 26.07 -24.31
C ASP A 98 -6.39 26.11 -24.08
N ILE A 99 -6.88 27.15 -23.39
CA ILE A 99 -8.05 27.98 -23.80
C ILE A 99 -7.75 29.45 -23.53
#